data_AF-A0A5E4BCE2-F1
#
_entry.id   AF-A0A5E4BCE2-F1
#
_cell.length_a   1.000
_cell.length_b   1.000
_cell.length_c   1.000
_cell.angle_alpha   90.00
_cell.angle_beta   90.00
_cell.angle_gamma   90.00
#
_symmetry.space_group_name_H-M   'P 1'
#
loop_
_entity.id
_entity.type
_entity.pdbx_description
1 polymer ?
#
loop_
_entity_poly.entity_id
_entity_poly.type
_entity_poly.pdbx_seq_one_letter_code
_entity_poly.pdbx_strand_id
1 'polypeptide(L)'
;MVPAGQGLIVVISSPGGLQYMFNVPYGVGKAACDRLAADCAHELRHHGVSYVSLWPGLVQTELLKDYMAEKGHSEDSLFKQFGPNFSSAESTEMSGKCVVALATDPNILSLSGKVLPSCDLARRYGLQDVDGRPIQDYFSLHSILSHVSRLGWLASYLPSFLRMPKWIITLYTSKF
;
A
#
# COMPACT_ATOMS: atom_id res chain seq x y z
N MET A 1 16.06 -27.08 3.49
CA MET A 1 15.49 -27.49 2.19
C MET A 1 14.04 -27.03 2.13
N VAL A 2 13.60 -26.48 1.00
CA VAL A 2 12.17 -26.23 0.70
C VAL A 2 11.71 -27.32 -0.28
N PRO A 3 11.05 -28.40 0.18
CA PRO A 3 10.78 -29.58 -0.66
C PRO A 3 9.90 -29.28 -1.88
N ALA A 4 8.99 -28.30 -1.76
CA ALA A 4 8.11 -27.91 -2.85
C ALA A 4 8.79 -27.09 -3.95
N GLY A 5 9.98 -26.50 -3.68
CA GLY A 5 10.69 -25.63 -4.63
C GLY A 5 9.93 -24.35 -5.04
N GLN A 6 8.83 -24.03 -4.36
CA GLN A 6 7.98 -22.88 -4.65
C GLN A 6 7.19 -22.47 -3.40
N GLY A 7 6.74 -21.21 -3.36
CA GLY A 7 5.88 -20.67 -2.31
C GLY A 7 5.74 -19.16 -2.38
N LEU A 8 4.71 -18.63 -1.71
CA LEU A 8 4.50 -17.19 -1.56
C LEU A 8 4.25 -16.85 -0.09
N ILE A 9 5.02 -15.90 0.43
CA ILE A 9 4.81 -15.29 1.74
C ILE A 9 4.47 -13.82 1.52
N VAL A 10 3.39 -13.35 2.15
CA VAL A 10 2.93 -11.96 2.08
C VAL A 10 2.93 -11.39 3.49
N VAL A 11 3.66 -10.30 3.69
CA VAL A 11 3.54 -9.49 4.91
C VAL A 11 2.74 -8.23 4.60
N ILE A 12 1.83 -7.86 5.52
CA ILE A 12 1.01 -6.66 5.39
C ILE A 12 1.74 -5.48 6.02
N SER A 13 2.19 -4.54 5.18
CA SER A 13 2.81 -3.29 5.61
C SER A 13 2.00 -2.07 5.14
N SER A 14 2.58 -0.87 5.24
CA SER A 14 1.95 0.38 4.84
C SER A 14 3.03 1.47 4.61
N PRO A 15 2.66 2.64 4.06
CA PRO A 15 3.57 3.78 3.94
C PRO A 15 4.14 4.28 5.27
N GLY A 16 3.62 3.83 6.42
CA GLY A 16 4.21 4.10 7.74
C GLY A 16 5.63 3.55 7.91
N GLY A 17 6.06 2.61 7.06
CA GLY A 17 7.46 2.17 7.04
C GLY A 17 8.44 3.20 6.47
N LEU A 18 7.95 4.21 5.74
CA LEU A 18 8.77 5.24 5.11
C LEU A 18 8.81 6.57 5.88
N GLN A 19 7.80 6.83 6.71
CA GLN A 19 7.65 8.09 7.42
C GLN A 19 6.88 7.92 8.72
N TYR A 20 6.95 8.91 9.59
CA TYR A 20 6.15 8.92 10.81
C TYR A 20 4.65 8.86 10.47
N MET A 21 3.95 7.86 10.99
CA MET A 21 2.52 7.65 10.81
C MET A 21 1.93 7.07 12.10
N PHE A 22 0.87 7.70 12.60
CA PHE A 22 0.13 7.36 13.83
C PHE A 22 0.93 7.48 15.13
N ASN A 23 1.93 6.62 15.32
CA ASN A 23 2.80 6.62 16.49
C ASN A 23 4.12 5.91 16.18
N VAL A 24 5.07 5.99 17.13
CA VAL A 24 6.41 5.42 16.96
C VAL A 24 6.38 3.89 16.76
N PRO A 25 5.67 3.08 17.60
CA PRO A 25 5.64 1.64 17.41
C PRO A 25 5.06 1.21 16.05
N TYR A 26 4.05 1.92 15.54
CA TYR A 26 3.46 1.63 14.24
C TYR A 26 4.46 1.82 13.11
N GLY A 27 5.11 2.98 13.04
CA GLY A 27 6.10 3.26 11.99
C GLY A 27 7.28 2.30 12.03
N VAL A 28 7.82 2.03 13.23
CA VAL A 28 8.92 1.05 13.42
C VAL A 28 8.48 -0.35 12.98
N GLY A 29 7.29 -0.79 13.38
CA GLY A 29 6.76 -2.09 12.99
C GLY A 29 6.60 -2.23 11.48
N LYS A 30 6.08 -1.20 10.80
CA LYS A 30 5.92 -1.23 9.34
C LYS A 30 7.24 -1.18 8.58
N ALA A 31 8.21 -0.39 9.06
CA ALA A 31 9.57 -0.39 8.52
C ALA A 31 10.23 -1.77 8.67
N ALA A 32 10.03 -2.43 9.83
CA ALA A 32 10.52 -3.78 10.08
C ALA A 32 9.86 -4.81 9.17
N CYS A 33 8.55 -4.73 8.91
CA CYS A 33 7.85 -5.60 7.97
C CYS A 33 8.42 -5.50 6.54
N ASP A 34 8.66 -4.28 6.05
CA ASP A 34 9.21 -4.07 4.71
C ASP A 34 10.64 -4.63 4.61
N ARG A 35 11.47 -4.40 5.63
CA ARG A 35 12.82 -4.98 5.70
C ARG A 35 12.80 -6.50 5.77
N LEU A 36 11.93 -7.07 6.60
CA LEU A 36 11.76 -8.51 6.75
C LEU A 36 11.45 -9.17 5.40
N ALA A 37 10.52 -8.59 4.62
CA ALA A 37 10.19 -9.11 3.31
C ALA A 37 11.38 -9.08 2.35
N ALA A 38 12.16 -7.99 2.35
CA ALA A 38 13.32 -7.86 1.48
C ALA A 38 14.44 -8.86 1.83
N ASP A 39 14.77 -8.98 3.11
CA ASP A 39 15.86 -9.84 3.58
C ASP A 39 15.49 -11.32 3.45
N CYS A 40 14.27 -11.72 3.85
CA CYS A 40 13.80 -13.09 3.64
C CYS A 40 13.68 -13.43 2.15
N ALA A 41 13.27 -12.50 1.30
CA ALA A 41 13.24 -12.73 -0.15
C ALA A 41 14.63 -12.99 -0.73
N HIS A 42 15.68 -12.35 -0.21
CA HIS A 42 17.05 -12.62 -0.60
C HIS A 42 17.39 -14.08 -0.31
N GLU A 43 17.23 -14.50 0.95
CA GLU A 43 17.57 -15.85 1.38
C GLU A 43 16.71 -16.91 0.67
N LEU A 44 15.43 -16.65 0.43
CA LEU A 44 14.50 -17.61 -0.16
C LEU A 44 14.56 -17.70 -1.69
N ARG A 45 15.21 -16.74 -2.38
CA ARG A 45 15.22 -16.65 -3.85
C ARG A 45 15.74 -17.92 -4.52
N HIS A 46 16.82 -18.50 -3.99
CA HIS A 46 17.41 -19.72 -4.54
C HIS A 46 16.59 -20.99 -4.25
N HIS A 47 15.57 -20.89 -3.41
CA HIS A 47 14.61 -21.96 -3.11
C HIS A 47 13.29 -21.82 -3.88
N GLY A 48 13.17 -20.84 -4.78
CA GLY A 48 11.95 -20.61 -5.57
C GLY A 48 10.78 -20.01 -4.77
N VAL A 49 11.01 -19.58 -3.53
CA VAL A 49 9.98 -18.98 -2.69
C VAL A 49 10.03 -17.45 -2.81
N SER A 50 8.86 -16.85 -3.03
CA SER A 50 8.69 -15.40 -3.09
C SER A 50 8.24 -14.85 -1.75
N TYR A 51 8.84 -13.75 -1.32
CA TYR A 51 8.41 -13.00 -0.14
C TYR A 51 8.15 -11.55 -0.57
N VAL A 52 6.95 -11.04 -0.34
CA VAL A 52 6.57 -9.68 -0.72
C VAL A 52 5.95 -8.91 0.45
N SER A 53 6.12 -7.59 0.43
CA SER A 53 5.40 -6.68 1.34
C SER A 53 4.23 -6.06 0.59
N LEU A 54 3.00 -6.42 0.96
CA LEU A 54 1.78 -5.85 0.38
C LEU A 54 1.39 -4.62 1.19
N TRP A 55 1.12 -3.52 0.50
CA TRP A 55 0.59 -2.28 1.08
C TRP A 55 -0.85 -2.08 0.62
N PRO A 56 -1.85 -2.56 1.39
CA PRO A 56 -3.23 -2.16 1.21
C PRO A 56 -3.35 -0.64 1.36
N GLY A 57 -4.28 -0.02 0.63
CA GLY A 57 -4.60 1.40 0.80
C GLY A 57 -5.30 1.66 2.15
N LEU A 58 -6.05 2.77 2.23
CA LEU A 58 -6.99 2.94 3.32
C LEU A 58 -8.09 1.89 3.16
N VAL A 59 -8.17 0.92 4.08
CA VAL A 59 -9.13 -0.19 4.01
C VAL A 59 -10.29 0.06 4.96
N GLN A 60 -11.51 -0.23 4.51
CA GLN A 60 -12.73 -0.13 5.32
C GLN A 60 -12.88 -1.32 6.28
N THR A 61 -11.96 -1.46 7.24
CA THR A 61 -12.06 -2.48 8.29
C THR A 61 -13.17 -2.15 9.28
N GLU A 62 -13.70 -3.17 9.96
CA GLU A 62 -14.71 -3.01 11.03
C GLU A 62 -14.24 -1.99 12.08
N LEU A 63 -13.00 -2.13 12.55
CA LEU A 63 -12.38 -1.20 13.50
C LEU A 63 -12.38 0.26 13.01
N LEU A 64 -12.04 0.50 11.74
CA LEU A 64 -12.05 1.84 11.17
C LEU A 64 -13.47 2.36 10.96
N LYS A 65 -14.43 1.50 10.57
CA LYS A 65 -15.83 1.88 10.44
C LYS A 65 -16.42 2.29 11.79
N ASP A 66 -16.16 1.52 12.84
CA ASP A 66 -16.63 1.80 14.19
C ASP A 66 -16.02 3.10 14.71
N TYR A 67 -14.70 3.26 14.57
CA TYR A 67 -13.99 4.49 14.95
C TYR A 67 -14.50 5.73 14.20
N MET A 68 -14.88 5.60 12.92
CA MET A 68 -15.45 6.70 12.13
C MET A 68 -16.93 6.97 12.45
N ALA A 69 -17.67 5.98 12.98
CA ALA A 69 -19.08 6.10 13.35
C ALA A 69 -19.28 6.70 14.75
N GLU A 70 -18.28 6.58 15.64
CA GLU A 70 -18.33 7.11 16.99
C GLU A 70 -18.34 8.65 17.02
N LYS A 71 -19.41 9.21 17.59
CA LYS A 71 -19.58 10.67 17.76
C LYS A 71 -18.68 11.17 18.90
N GLY A 72 -17.48 11.62 18.55
CA GLY A 72 -16.54 12.21 19.51
C GLY A 72 -15.12 12.39 18.98
N HIS A 73 -14.75 11.66 17.92
CA HIS A 73 -13.39 11.65 17.36
C HIS A 73 -13.13 12.71 16.29
N SER A 74 -14.02 13.70 16.10
CA SER A 74 -13.86 14.73 15.06
C SER A 74 -12.59 15.57 15.22
N GLU A 75 -12.05 15.68 16.43
CA GLU A 75 -10.79 16.39 16.69
C GLU A 75 -9.54 15.52 16.52
N ASP A 76 -9.68 14.20 16.49
CA ASP A 76 -8.56 13.27 16.40
C ASP A 76 -7.84 13.36 15.06
N SER A 77 -6.52 13.24 15.12
CA SER A 77 -5.64 13.30 13.96
C SER A 77 -5.99 12.26 12.90
N LEU A 78 -6.40 11.06 13.31
CA LEU A 78 -6.86 9.98 12.43
C LEU A 78 -8.13 10.34 11.66
N PHE A 79 -9.12 10.92 12.34
CA PHE A 79 -10.38 11.33 11.70
C PHE A 79 -10.14 12.47 10.69
N LYS A 80 -9.30 13.45 11.04
CA LYS A 80 -8.91 14.52 10.12
C LYS A 80 -8.12 14.00 8.90
N GLN A 81 -7.31 12.97 9.08
CA GLN A 81 -6.48 12.40 8.02
C GLN A 81 -7.26 11.50 7.05
N PHE A 82 -8.24 10.73 7.54
CA PHE A 82 -8.92 9.71 6.74
C PHE A 82 -10.40 9.98 6.48
N GLY A 83 -11.08 10.76 7.32
CA GLY A 83 -12.50 11.08 7.19
C GLY A 83 -12.91 11.57 5.80
N PRO A 84 -12.18 12.51 5.16
CA PRO A 84 -12.53 13.00 3.82
C PRO A 84 -12.45 11.93 2.73
N ASN A 85 -11.60 10.92 2.90
CA ASN A 85 -11.30 9.90 1.90
C ASN A 85 -11.92 8.53 2.23
N PHE A 86 -12.63 8.39 3.36
CA PHE A 86 -13.15 7.10 3.83
C PHE A 86 -14.20 6.50 2.89
N SER A 87 -14.99 7.34 2.21
CA SER A 87 -15.94 6.90 1.17
C SER A 87 -15.25 6.28 -0.05
N SER A 88 -13.99 6.65 -0.29
CA SER A 88 -13.15 6.14 -1.38
C SER A 88 -12.16 5.06 -0.92
N ALA A 89 -12.24 4.66 0.35
CA ALA A 89 -11.40 3.61 0.92
C ALA A 89 -11.71 2.24 0.28
N GLU A 90 -10.68 1.41 0.18
CA GLU A 90 -10.71 0.09 -0.43
C GLU A 90 -11.50 -0.91 0.44
N SER A 91 -12.21 -1.84 -0.20
CA SER A 91 -12.76 -3.00 0.50
C SER A 91 -11.63 -3.93 1.00
N THR A 92 -11.88 -4.68 2.07
CA THR A 92 -10.99 -5.74 2.53
C THR A 92 -10.81 -6.83 1.47
N GLU A 93 -11.83 -7.08 0.64
CA GLU A 93 -11.77 -8.03 -0.46
C GLU A 93 -10.72 -7.66 -1.50
N MET A 94 -10.44 -6.36 -1.70
CA MET A 94 -9.40 -5.91 -2.62
C MET A 94 -8.03 -6.46 -2.22
N SER A 95 -7.71 -6.50 -0.92
CA SER A 95 -6.47 -7.12 -0.45
C SER A 95 -6.45 -8.63 -0.73
N GLY A 96 -7.58 -9.31 -0.60
CA GLY A 96 -7.73 -10.72 -0.99
C GLY A 96 -7.48 -10.93 -2.48
N LYS A 97 -8.07 -10.09 -3.36
CA LYS A 97 -7.85 -10.13 -4.82
C LYS A 97 -6.38 -9.94 -5.18
N CYS A 98 -5.68 -9.02 -4.51
CA CYS A 98 -4.22 -8.85 -4.66
C CYS A 98 -3.46 -10.12 -4.32
N VAL A 99 -3.76 -10.75 -3.17
CA VAL A 99 -3.07 -11.98 -2.74
C VAL A 99 -3.34 -13.13 -3.71
N VAL A 100 -4.57 -13.29 -4.19
CA VAL A 100 -4.92 -14.30 -5.21
C VAL A 100 -4.14 -14.04 -6.50
N ALA A 101 -4.11 -12.80 -6.99
CA ALA A 101 -3.38 -12.46 -8.21
C ALA A 101 -1.87 -12.69 -8.09
N LEU A 102 -1.28 -12.44 -6.91
CA LEU A 102 0.13 -12.73 -6.64
C LEU A 102 0.39 -14.25 -6.58
N ALA A 103 -0.51 -15.00 -5.93
CA ALA A 103 -0.38 -16.44 -5.78
C ALA A 103 -0.53 -17.19 -7.12
N THR A 104 -1.22 -16.59 -8.10
CA THR A 104 -1.41 -17.15 -9.43
C THR A 104 -0.51 -16.53 -10.50
N ASP A 105 0.35 -15.55 -10.16
CA ASP A 105 1.28 -14.95 -11.13
C ASP A 105 2.45 -15.91 -11.43
N PRO A 106 2.59 -16.42 -12.67
CA PRO A 106 3.71 -17.29 -13.03
C PRO A 106 5.07 -16.62 -12.87
N ASN A 107 5.12 -15.28 -12.83
CA ASN A 107 6.33 -14.47 -12.67
C ASN A 107 6.46 -13.86 -11.27
N ILE A 108 5.82 -14.43 -10.24
CA ILE A 108 5.83 -13.88 -8.86
C ILE A 108 7.24 -13.68 -8.30
N LEU A 109 8.22 -14.51 -8.69
CA LEU A 109 9.61 -14.40 -8.23
C LEU A 109 10.29 -13.09 -8.69
N SER A 110 9.80 -12.47 -9.77
CA SER A 110 10.24 -11.14 -10.21
C SER A 110 9.78 -10.00 -9.28
N LEU A 111 8.76 -10.27 -8.47
CA LEU A 111 8.22 -9.35 -7.47
C LEU A 111 8.77 -9.61 -6.06
N SER A 112 9.42 -10.76 -5.84
CA SER A 112 10.03 -11.12 -4.56
C SER A 112 11.01 -10.05 -4.08
N GLY A 113 10.88 -9.67 -2.81
CA GLY A 113 11.65 -8.64 -2.10
C GLY A 113 11.17 -7.21 -2.31
N LYS A 114 10.04 -7.02 -3.00
CA LYS A 114 9.49 -5.69 -3.28
C LYS A 114 8.32 -5.35 -2.36
N VAL A 115 8.18 -4.04 -2.16
CA VAL A 115 6.96 -3.40 -1.67
C VAL A 115 5.97 -3.28 -2.83
N LEU A 116 4.75 -3.78 -2.62
CA LEU A 116 3.68 -3.90 -3.61
C LEU A 116 2.44 -3.17 -3.10
N PRO A 117 2.24 -1.91 -3.50
CA PRO A 117 0.98 -1.19 -3.33
C PRO A 117 -0.21 -1.89 -3.99
N SER A 118 -1.36 -1.94 -3.30
CA SER A 118 -2.62 -2.46 -3.88
C SER A 118 -2.97 -1.77 -5.20
N CYS A 119 -2.80 -0.46 -5.30
CA CYS A 119 -3.05 0.31 -6.53
C CYS A 119 -2.13 -0.07 -7.70
N ASP A 120 -0.91 -0.53 -7.43
CA ASP A 120 0.00 -1.05 -8.45
C ASP A 120 -0.43 -2.42 -8.94
N LEU A 121 -0.81 -3.30 -8.01
CA LEU A 121 -1.31 -4.63 -8.34
C LEU A 121 -2.64 -4.57 -9.08
N ALA A 122 -3.51 -3.64 -8.70
CA ALA A 122 -4.76 -3.37 -9.39
C ALA A 122 -4.52 -3.00 -10.85
N ARG A 123 -3.56 -2.11 -11.12
CA ARG A 123 -3.17 -1.78 -12.51
C ARG A 123 -2.51 -2.95 -13.23
N ARG A 124 -1.58 -3.65 -12.57
CA ARG A 124 -0.80 -4.75 -13.16
C ARG A 124 -1.68 -5.92 -13.59
N TYR A 125 -2.67 -6.27 -12.76
CA TYR A 125 -3.55 -7.42 -12.97
C TYR A 125 -4.98 -7.05 -13.38
N GLY A 126 -5.27 -5.77 -13.63
CA GLY A 126 -6.59 -5.30 -14.03
C GLY A 126 -7.68 -5.49 -12.95
N LEU A 127 -7.32 -5.39 -11.68
CA LEU A 127 -8.24 -5.60 -10.56
C LEU A 127 -9.07 -4.35 -10.31
N GLN A 128 -10.30 -4.57 -9.87
CA GLN A 128 -11.25 -3.55 -9.42
C GLN A 128 -11.78 -3.93 -8.05
N ASP A 129 -12.24 -2.92 -7.30
CA ASP A 129 -12.90 -3.17 -6.03
C ASP A 129 -14.23 -3.91 -6.24
N VAL A 130 -14.84 -4.39 -5.15
CA VAL A 130 -16.10 -5.16 -5.14
C VAL A 130 -17.24 -4.43 -5.84
N ASP A 131 -17.26 -3.10 -5.73
CA ASP A 131 -18.28 -2.24 -6.33
C ASP A 131 -17.98 -1.87 -7.79
N GLY A 132 -16.94 -2.46 -8.41
CA GLY A 132 -16.46 -2.10 -9.76
C GLY A 132 -15.71 -0.77 -9.83
N ARG A 133 -15.46 -0.12 -8.68
CA ARG A 133 -14.69 1.11 -8.61
C ARG A 133 -13.20 0.85 -8.86
N PRO A 134 -12.50 1.77 -9.56
CA PRO A 134 -11.06 1.69 -9.68
C PRO A 134 -10.39 2.01 -8.34
N ILE A 135 -9.28 1.35 -8.05
CA ILE A 135 -8.49 1.62 -6.85
C ILE A 135 -7.79 2.97 -6.96
N GLN A 136 -7.82 3.74 -5.88
CA GLN A 136 -7.21 5.07 -5.85
C GLN A 136 -5.68 4.97 -5.93
N ASP A 137 -5.10 5.61 -6.93
CA ASP A 137 -3.65 5.67 -7.08
C ASP A 137 -3.07 6.84 -6.27
N TYR A 138 -2.69 6.53 -5.04
CA TYR A 138 -2.06 7.49 -4.13
C TYR A 138 -0.63 7.89 -4.52
N PHE A 139 -0.07 7.33 -5.60
CA PHE A 139 1.18 7.81 -6.21
C PHE A 139 0.96 8.66 -7.48
N SER A 140 -0.29 8.88 -7.89
CA SER A 140 -0.60 9.80 -8.97
C SER A 140 -0.24 11.23 -8.56
N LEU A 141 0.33 12.01 -9.49
CA LEU A 141 0.67 13.41 -9.23
C LEU A 141 -0.58 14.22 -8.85
N HIS A 142 -1.72 13.89 -9.46
CA HIS A 142 -3.01 14.44 -9.09
C HIS A 142 -3.33 14.21 -7.60
N SER A 143 -3.22 12.97 -7.11
CA SER A 143 -3.48 12.63 -5.71
C SER A 143 -2.46 13.26 -4.76
N ILE A 144 -1.18 13.30 -5.13
CA ILE A 144 -0.15 13.93 -4.29
C ILE A 144 -0.41 15.43 -4.14
N LEU A 145 -0.68 16.13 -5.25
CA LEU A 145 -0.90 17.56 -5.24
C LEU A 145 -2.20 17.94 -4.52
N SER A 146 -3.25 17.13 -4.62
CA SER A 146 -4.50 17.40 -3.88
C SER A 146 -4.32 17.36 -2.37
N HIS A 147 -3.31 16.63 -1.87
CA HIS A 147 -2.94 16.59 -0.46
C HIS A 147 -1.95 17.68 -0.05
N VAL A 148 -1.29 18.36 -1.00
CA VAL A 148 -0.38 19.48 -0.73
C VAL A 148 -1.16 20.80 -0.88
N SER A 149 -1.61 21.35 0.25
CA SER A 149 -2.52 22.51 0.29
C SER A 149 -2.06 23.74 -0.51
N ARG A 150 -0.75 23.98 -0.65
CA ARG A 150 -0.22 25.11 -1.44
C ARG A 150 -0.29 24.91 -2.96
N LEU A 151 -0.32 23.66 -3.43
CA LEU A 151 -0.23 23.30 -4.84
C LEU A 151 -1.46 22.52 -5.33
N GLY A 152 -2.51 22.41 -4.51
CA GLY A 152 -3.73 21.67 -4.85
C GLY A 152 -4.40 22.14 -6.14
N TRP A 153 -4.27 23.42 -6.50
CA TRP A 153 -4.78 23.96 -7.77
C TRP A 153 -4.12 23.33 -9.01
N LEU A 154 -2.87 22.88 -8.91
CA LEU A 154 -2.17 22.20 -10.02
C LEU A 154 -2.71 20.79 -10.27
N ALA A 155 -3.34 20.16 -9.26
CA ALA A 155 -3.91 18.83 -9.42
C ALA A 155 -4.95 18.80 -10.54
N SER A 156 -5.73 19.88 -10.71
CA SER A 156 -6.76 20.01 -11.76
C SER A 156 -6.20 20.00 -13.19
N TYR A 157 -4.92 20.34 -13.36
CA TYR A 157 -4.25 20.40 -14.66
C TYR A 157 -3.41 19.16 -14.97
N LEU A 158 -3.15 18.30 -13.98
CA LEU A 158 -2.36 17.09 -14.17
C LEU A 158 -3.26 15.87 -14.37
N PRO A 159 -3.04 15.10 -15.45
CA PRO A 159 -3.79 13.87 -15.65
C PRO A 159 -3.44 12.84 -14.58
N SER A 160 -4.44 12.08 -14.15
CA SER A 160 -4.33 11.06 -13.10
C SER A 160 -3.43 9.87 -13.47
N PHE A 161 -3.13 9.67 -14.77
CA PHE A 161 -2.22 8.61 -15.21
C PHE A 161 -0.74 8.95 -14.98
N LEU A 162 -0.38 10.23 -14.78
CA LEU A 162 0.98 10.62 -14.46
C LEU A 162 1.29 10.29 -13.00
N ARG A 163 2.34 9.51 -12.79
CA ARG A 163 2.74 9.04 -11.46
C ARG A 163 4.09 9.60 -11.08
N MET A 164 4.26 9.81 -9.77
CA MET A 164 5.56 10.10 -9.23
C MET A 164 6.46 8.87 -9.35
N PRO A 165 7.64 9.00 -9.97
CA PRO A 165 8.62 7.93 -9.97
C PRO A 165 8.96 7.51 -8.54
N LYS A 166 8.90 6.20 -8.25
CA LYS A 166 9.07 5.68 -6.87
C LYS A 166 10.44 6.01 -6.27
N TRP A 167 11.48 6.18 -7.09
CA TRP A 167 12.80 6.58 -6.60
C TRP A 167 12.79 7.98 -5.97
N ILE A 168 11.91 8.89 -6.39
CA ILE A 168 11.73 10.20 -5.73
C ILE A 168 11.21 10.02 -4.30
N ILE A 169 10.29 9.07 -4.10
CA ILE A 169 9.77 8.73 -2.77
C ILE A 169 10.90 8.25 -1.89
N THR A 170 11.70 7.31 -2.40
CA THR A 170 12.86 6.78 -1.68
C THR A 170 13.82 7.89 -1.27
N LEU A 171 14.15 8.82 -2.19
CA LEU A 171 15.01 9.97 -1.90
C LEU A 171 14.39 10.90 -0.85
N TYR A 172 13.11 11.22 -0.97
CA TYR A 172 12.42 12.09 -0.01
C TYR A 172 12.35 11.48 1.40
N THR A 173 12.19 10.16 1.48
CA THR A 173 12.12 9.44 2.75
C THR A 173 13.50 9.09 3.31
N SER A 174 14.56 9.23 2.51
CA SER A 174 15.93 8.95 2.91
C SER A 174 16.34 9.81 4.11
N LYS A 175 17.18 9.24 4.97
CA LYS A 175 17.85 9.95 6.08
C LYS A 175 19.34 10.18 5.81
N PHE A 176 19.81 9.78 4.62
CA PHE A 176 21.16 9.95 4.10
C PHE A 176 21.12 10.75 2.80
#